data_AF-A0A7M4AQ88-F1
#
_entry.id   AF-A0A7M4AQ88-F1
#
_cell.length_a   1.000
_cell.length_b   1.000
_cell.length_c   1.000
_cell.angle_alpha   90.00
_cell.angle_beta   90.00
_cell.angle_gamma   90.00
#
_symmetry.space_group_name_H-M   'P 1'
#
loop_
_entity.id
_entity.type
_entity.pdbx_description
1 polymer ?
#
loop_
_entity_poly.entity_id
_entity_poly.type
_entity_poly.pdbx_seq_one_letter_code
_entity_poly.pdbx_strand_id
1 'polypeptide(L)'
;YDRMVLIEDDIELSPTYLTALLALSDWAETFGDVGTVQVWNVESGTQEQLHPHLGQVELTNRHFVTYCITKRVWNSIKDMLYAYEARYLLNCRYSHRPHYRIRWFMRRLLRKGRTSPEGDLLNPPVEAVSNPFPSVRWRSTPTSQDAITSLALYLAGLHRLTTRVSHAHYYGVEGVHCTPELYDVMGFNNQGWWQWSDAPSSFTMRYQDDEGRWLSSVYR
;
A
#
# COMPACT_ATOMS: atom_id res chain seq x y z
N TYR A 1 -6.30 15.83 -13.69
CA TYR A 1 -5.65 14.52 -13.71
C TYR A 1 -6.64 13.47 -13.24
N ASP A 2 -6.70 12.33 -13.93
CA ASP A 2 -7.59 11.22 -13.58
C ASP A 2 -6.92 10.23 -12.62
N ARG A 3 -5.59 10.26 -12.56
CA ARG A 3 -4.76 9.49 -11.65
C ARG A 3 -3.54 10.30 -11.19
N MET A 4 -2.99 9.91 -10.05
CA MET A 4 -1.71 10.38 -9.54
C MET A 4 -0.83 9.16 -9.27
N VAL A 5 0.43 9.25 -9.70
CA VAL A 5 1.47 8.27 -9.36
C VAL A 5 2.43 8.95 -8.38
N LEU A 6 2.64 8.32 -7.23
CA LEU A 6 3.66 8.70 -6.26
C LEU A 6 4.80 7.70 -6.32
N ILE A 7 6.03 8.21 -6.29
CA ILE A 7 7.27 7.45 -6.27
C ILE A 7 8.20 8.17 -5.30
N GLU A 8 8.74 7.46 -4.31
CA GLU A 8 9.79 7.98 -3.44
C GLU A 8 11.12 8.13 -4.22
N ASP A 9 12.02 8.99 -3.76
CA ASP A 9 13.28 9.32 -4.43
C ASP A 9 14.39 8.26 -4.26
N ASP A 10 14.16 7.29 -3.39
CA ASP A 10 15.01 6.13 -3.09
C ASP A 10 14.48 4.83 -3.72
N ILE A 11 13.81 4.97 -4.87
CA ILE A 11 13.28 3.88 -5.69
C ILE A 11 13.96 3.85 -7.06
N GLU A 12 14.48 2.68 -7.43
CA GLU A 12 14.89 2.39 -8.79
C GLU A 12 13.74 1.70 -9.55
N LEU A 13 13.38 2.23 -10.71
CA LEU A 13 12.26 1.72 -11.51
C LEU A 13 12.74 0.75 -12.58
N SER A 14 12.01 -0.34 -12.77
CA SER A 14 12.16 -1.18 -13.96
C SER A 14 11.69 -0.42 -15.22
N PRO A 15 12.26 -0.67 -16.42
CA PRO A 15 11.76 -0.11 -17.68
C PRO A 15 10.26 -0.30 -17.92
N THR A 16 9.68 -1.35 -17.34
CA THR A 16 8.26 -1.71 -17.46
C THR A 16 7.39 -1.10 -16.36
N TYR A 17 7.95 -0.38 -15.38
CA TYR A 17 7.27 0.06 -14.17
C TYR A 17 5.96 0.81 -14.45
N LEU A 18 6.00 1.88 -15.25
CA LEU A 18 4.81 2.68 -15.52
C LEU A 18 3.78 1.88 -16.33
N THR A 19 4.23 1.03 -17.27
CA THR A 19 3.35 0.17 -18.05
C THR A 19 2.60 -0.82 -17.15
N ALA A 20 3.32 -1.52 -16.27
CA ALA A 20 2.74 -2.47 -15.33
C ALA A 20 1.79 -1.77 -14.34
N LEU A 21 2.20 -0.61 -13.80
CA LEU A 21 1.41 0.15 -12.83
C LEU A 21 0.10 0.67 -13.42
N LEU A 22 0.15 1.23 -14.63
CA LEU A 22 -1.03 1.77 -15.30
C LEU A 22 -1.96 0.65 -15.76
N ALA A 23 -1.42 -0.45 -16.30
CA ALA A 23 -2.21 -1.64 -16.65
C ALA A 23 -2.92 -2.23 -15.41
N LEU A 24 -2.20 -2.35 -14.28
CA LEU A 24 -2.80 -2.80 -13.02
C LEU A 24 -3.86 -1.83 -12.53
N SER A 25 -3.64 -0.52 -12.69
CA SER A 25 -4.61 0.50 -12.31
C SER A 25 -5.87 0.43 -13.17
N ASP A 26 -5.74 0.19 -14.48
CA ASP A 26 -6.88 0.00 -15.40
C ASP A 26 -7.70 -1.22 -15.04
N TRP A 27 -7.03 -2.36 -14.80
CA TRP A 27 -7.69 -3.56 -14.32
C TRP A 27 -8.38 -3.32 -12.96
N ALA A 28 -7.70 -2.65 -12.02
CA ALA A 28 -8.24 -2.36 -10.70
C ALA A 28 -9.44 -1.40 -10.70
N GLU A 29 -9.50 -0.45 -11.64
CA GLU A 29 -10.65 0.48 -11.75
C GLU A 29 -11.94 -0.21 -12.21
N THR A 30 -11.87 -1.47 -12.65
CA THR A 30 -13.08 -2.29 -12.85
C THR A 30 -13.76 -2.67 -11.53
N PHE A 31 -13.08 -2.49 -10.39
CA PHE A 31 -13.59 -2.81 -9.06
C PHE A 31 -13.79 -1.55 -8.20
N GLY A 32 -15.01 -1.37 -7.70
CA GLY A 32 -15.40 -0.25 -6.85
C GLY A 32 -14.73 -0.26 -5.47
N ASP A 33 -14.35 -1.44 -4.97
CA ASP A 33 -13.67 -1.65 -3.69
C ASP A 33 -12.13 -1.66 -3.77
N VAL A 34 -11.52 -1.29 -4.90
CA VAL A 34 -10.06 -1.11 -4.99
C VAL A 34 -9.69 0.38 -4.91
N GLY A 35 -8.72 0.68 -4.05
CA GLY A 35 -8.28 2.04 -3.70
C GLY A 35 -6.96 2.44 -4.36
N THR A 36 -5.88 1.75 -4.02
CA THR A 36 -4.55 2.05 -4.58
C THR A 36 -3.92 0.80 -5.11
N VAL A 37 -3.14 0.95 -6.17
CA VAL A 37 -2.30 -0.12 -6.71
C VAL A 37 -0.84 0.29 -6.63
N GLN A 38 0.04 -0.68 -6.44
CA GLN A 38 1.48 -0.49 -6.56
C GLN A 38 2.09 -1.71 -7.28
N VAL A 39 3.25 -1.53 -7.88
CA VAL A 39 4.00 -2.64 -8.50
C VAL A 39 5.31 -2.88 -7.74
N TRP A 40 5.22 -2.75 -6.41
CA TRP A 40 6.33 -2.93 -5.48
C TRP A 40 5.94 -3.83 -4.31
N ASN A 41 6.71 -4.89 -4.13
CA ASN A 41 6.55 -5.83 -3.01
C ASN A 41 7.90 -6.44 -2.63
N VAL A 42 7.95 -7.04 -1.44
CA VAL A 42 9.14 -7.71 -0.92
C VAL A 42 8.99 -9.22 -1.18
N GLU A 43 9.19 -9.61 -2.43
CA GLU A 43 9.25 -11.01 -2.86
C GLU A 43 10.71 -11.34 -3.21
N SER A 44 11.24 -12.40 -2.62
CA SER A 44 12.59 -12.91 -2.90
C SER A 44 12.54 -13.98 -4.00
N GLY A 45 13.65 -14.16 -4.71
CA GLY A 45 13.76 -15.21 -5.74
C GLY A 45 14.63 -14.78 -6.91
N THR A 46 15.01 -15.75 -7.74
CA THR A 46 15.72 -15.49 -8.99
C THR A 46 14.78 -14.92 -10.06
N GLN A 47 15.36 -14.34 -11.11
CA GLN A 47 14.59 -13.83 -12.24
C GLN A 47 13.69 -14.91 -12.85
N GLU A 48 14.20 -16.13 -13.01
CA GLU A 48 13.48 -17.27 -13.60
C GLU A 48 12.33 -17.76 -12.71
N GLN A 49 12.51 -17.69 -11.39
CA GLN A 49 11.48 -18.06 -10.43
C GLN A 49 10.34 -17.05 -10.41
N LEU A 50 10.66 -15.76 -10.56
CA LEU A 50 9.69 -14.67 -10.43
C LEU A 50 8.99 -14.32 -11.75
N HIS A 51 9.65 -14.48 -12.89
CA HIS A 51 9.09 -14.11 -14.21
C HIS A 51 7.67 -14.69 -14.48
N PRO A 52 7.36 -15.97 -14.15
CA PRO A 52 6.02 -16.52 -14.34
C PRO A 52 4.92 -15.85 -13.50
N HIS A 53 5.29 -15.04 -12.50
CA HIS A 53 4.40 -14.45 -11.52
C HIS A 53 4.24 -12.93 -11.65
N LEU A 54 4.72 -12.32 -12.73
CA LEU A 54 4.63 -10.86 -12.97
C LEU A 54 3.18 -10.32 -12.92
N GLY A 55 2.21 -11.12 -13.35
CA GLY A 55 0.77 -10.77 -13.31
C GLY A 55 0.03 -11.16 -12.03
N GLN A 56 0.71 -11.74 -11.03
CA GLN A 56 0.06 -12.08 -9.76
C GLN A 56 -0.07 -10.84 -8.87
N VAL A 57 -1.23 -10.68 -8.26
CA VAL A 57 -1.59 -9.51 -7.44
C VAL A 57 -2.05 -9.96 -6.06
N GLU A 58 -1.65 -9.23 -5.03
CA GLU A 58 -1.92 -9.51 -3.63
C GLU A 58 -2.58 -8.31 -2.95
N LEU A 59 -3.38 -8.57 -1.92
CA LEU A 59 -3.80 -7.53 -0.99
C LEU A 59 -2.61 -7.09 -0.15
N THR A 60 -2.49 -5.78 0.09
CA THR A 60 -1.37 -5.24 0.88
C THR A 60 -1.82 -4.14 1.84
N ASN A 61 -1.10 -4.02 2.94
CA ASN A 61 -1.11 -2.86 3.83
C ASN A 61 0.35 -2.37 4.07
N ARG A 62 1.30 -2.78 3.21
CA ARG A 62 2.72 -2.39 3.30
C ARG A 62 2.92 -0.88 3.07
N HIS A 63 4.16 -0.43 3.23
CA HIS A 63 4.61 0.95 3.02
C HIS A 63 4.21 1.50 1.65
N PHE A 64 3.98 2.81 1.57
CA PHE A 64 3.63 3.53 0.35
C PHE A 64 4.88 4.09 -0.35
N VAL A 65 5.85 3.22 -0.67
CA VAL A 65 7.07 3.67 -1.37
C VAL A 65 6.80 4.04 -2.83
N THR A 66 5.80 3.39 -3.43
CA THR A 66 5.20 3.83 -4.69
C THR A 66 3.73 3.47 -4.71
N TYR A 67 2.88 4.24 -5.40
CA TYR A 67 1.51 3.84 -5.69
C TYR A 67 0.87 4.70 -6.77
N CYS A 68 -0.18 4.15 -7.39
CA CYS A 68 -1.15 4.88 -8.20
C CYS A 68 -2.48 5.00 -7.45
N ILE A 69 -3.05 6.21 -7.44
CA ILE A 69 -4.37 6.51 -6.90
C ILE A 69 -5.20 7.22 -7.96
N THR A 70 -6.45 6.80 -8.12
CA THR A 70 -7.37 7.40 -9.09
C THR A 70 -8.13 8.56 -8.47
N LYS A 71 -8.64 9.47 -9.30
CA LYS A 71 -9.44 10.62 -8.86
C LYS A 71 -10.68 10.18 -8.08
N ARG A 72 -11.30 9.06 -8.47
CA ARG A 72 -12.42 8.41 -7.76
C ARG A 72 -12.02 8.13 -6.32
N VAL A 73 -10.92 7.40 -6.13
CA VAL A 73 -10.44 7.01 -4.80
C VAL A 73 -9.98 8.23 -4.01
N TRP A 74 -9.25 9.15 -4.63
CA TRP A 74 -8.84 10.40 -4.00
C TRP A 74 -10.05 11.18 -3.45
N ASN A 75 -11.12 11.31 -4.23
CA ASN A 75 -12.34 11.97 -3.79
C ASN A 75 -12.99 11.28 -2.59
N SER A 76 -12.88 9.95 -2.48
CA SER A 76 -13.41 9.19 -1.33
C SER A 76 -12.64 9.42 -0.04
N ILE A 77 -11.35 9.78 -0.09
CA ILE A 77 -10.49 9.86 1.10
C ILE A 77 -9.98 11.27 1.43
N LYS A 78 -9.94 12.20 0.47
CA LYS A 78 -9.28 13.51 0.60
C LYS A 78 -9.77 14.34 1.78
N ASP A 79 -11.07 14.30 2.10
CA ASP A 79 -11.63 15.11 3.18
C ASP A 79 -11.08 14.66 4.55
N MET A 80 -10.83 13.36 4.71
CA MET A 80 -10.18 12.84 5.92
C MET A 80 -8.71 13.28 5.99
N LEU A 81 -8.00 13.24 4.86
CA LEU A 81 -6.59 13.61 4.80
C LEU A 81 -6.39 15.11 5.06
N TYR A 82 -7.20 15.97 4.45
CA TYR A 82 -7.14 17.42 4.71
C TYR A 82 -7.56 17.75 6.15
N ALA A 83 -8.58 17.10 6.70
CA ALA A 83 -8.93 17.28 8.11
C ALA A 83 -7.80 16.84 9.06
N TYR A 84 -7.08 15.77 8.71
CA TYR A 84 -5.92 15.32 9.45
C TYR A 84 -4.76 16.32 9.39
N GLU A 85 -4.41 16.75 8.18
CA GLU A 85 -3.33 17.71 7.93
C GLU A 85 -3.58 19.04 8.64
N ALA A 86 -4.77 19.63 8.46
CA ALA A 86 -5.14 20.89 9.07
C ALA A 86 -5.07 20.84 10.60
N ARG A 87 -5.44 19.70 11.19
CA ARG A 87 -5.51 19.53 12.64
C ARG A 87 -4.17 19.20 13.28
N TYR A 88 -3.31 18.46 12.58
CA TYR A 88 -2.16 17.81 13.20
C TYR A 88 -0.82 18.10 12.55
N LEU A 89 -0.77 18.63 11.32
CA LEU A 89 0.49 18.82 10.58
C LEU A 89 0.79 20.30 10.28
N LEU A 90 -0.20 21.13 9.92
CA LEU A 90 0.08 22.52 9.48
C LEU A 90 0.73 23.41 10.54
N ASN A 91 0.45 23.17 11.82
CA ASN A 91 0.89 24.04 12.92
C ASN A 91 2.03 23.44 13.77
N CYS A 92 2.71 22.41 13.28
CA CYS A 92 3.86 21.83 13.98
C CYS A 92 4.87 21.22 13.00
N ARG A 93 6.13 21.05 13.44
CA ARG A 93 7.09 20.26 12.68
C ARG A 93 6.60 18.82 12.56
N TYR A 94 6.80 18.21 11.39
CA TYR A 94 6.34 16.85 11.14
C TYR A 94 6.85 15.84 12.19
N SER A 95 8.12 15.94 12.60
CA SER A 95 8.73 15.10 13.63
C SER A 95 8.16 15.29 15.05
N HIS A 96 7.46 16.40 15.31
CA HIS A 96 6.88 16.75 16.61
C HIS A 96 5.35 16.72 16.61
N ARG A 97 4.75 16.05 15.63
CA ARG A 97 3.29 15.87 15.55
C ARG A 97 2.72 15.25 16.83
N PRO A 98 1.50 15.62 17.24
CA PRO A 98 0.94 15.22 18.53
C PRO A 98 0.46 13.76 18.52
N HIS A 99 1.40 12.82 18.58
CA HIS A 99 1.18 11.38 18.39
C HIS A 99 0.01 10.80 19.21
N TYR A 100 -0.09 11.16 20.50
CA TYR A 100 -1.19 10.67 21.35
C TYR A 100 -2.56 11.17 20.90
N ARG A 101 -2.66 12.44 20.46
CA ARG A 101 -3.93 13.00 19.95
C ARG A 101 -4.32 12.35 18.63
N ILE A 102 -3.34 12.08 17.76
CA ILE A 102 -3.55 11.35 16.51
C ILE A 102 -4.06 9.94 16.77
N ARG A 103 -3.40 9.18 17.67
CA ARG A 103 -3.82 7.81 18.01
C ARG A 103 -5.22 7.77 18.62
N TRP A 104 -5.58 8.76 19.44
CA TRP A 104 -6.95 8.88 19.96
C TRP A 104 -7.97 9.10 18.83
N PHE A 105 -7.62 9.97 17.88
CA PHE A 105 -8.42 10.22 16.69
C PHE A 105 -8.59 8.97 15.82
N MET A 106 -7.51 8.26 15.50
CA MET A 106 -7.56 6.99 14.75
C MET A 106 -8.46 5.96 15.45
N ARG A 107 -8.33 5.80 16.77
CA ARG A 107 -9.19 4.89 17.54
C ARG A 107 -10.67 5.27 17.46
N ARG A 108 -10.99 6.57 17.47
CA ARG A 108 -12.37 7.05 17.30
C ARG A 108 -12.91 6.76 15.90
N LEU A 109 -12.08 6.91 14.86
CA LEU A 109 -12.47 6.59 13.49
C LEU A 109 -12.75 5.10 13.30
N LEU A 110 -11.87 4.23 13.78
CA LEU A 110 -12.04 2.77 13.70
C LEU A 110 -13.34 2.27 14.33
N ARG A 111 -13.85 2.95 15.37
CA ARG A 111 -15.13 2.63 16.01
C ARG A 111 -16.36 2.94 15.15
N LYS A 112 -16.24 3.81 14.14
CA LYS A 112 -17.35 4.15 13.24
C LYS A 112 -17.66 3.03 12.23
N GLY A 113 -16.75 2.09 12.03
CA GLY A 113 -16.88 1.05 11.03
C GLY A 113 -16.47 1.49 9.63
N ARG A 114 -16.54 0.56 8.68
CA ARG A 114 -16.22 0.76 7.26
C ARG A 114 -17.48 1.14 6.49
N THR A 115 -17.33 1.94 5.44
CA THR A 115 -18.35 2.08 4.40
C THR A 115 -18.26 0.93 3.41
N SER A 116 -19.36 0.64 2.73
CA SER A 116 -19.41 -0.31 1.63
C SER A 116 -19.26 0.44 0.31
N PRO A 117 -18.24 0.12 -0.51
CA PRO A 117 -18.14 0.63 -1.87
C PRO A 117 -19.30 0.17 -2.76
N GLU A 118 -19.59 0.93 -3.80
CA GLU A 118 -20.60 0.62 -4.82
C GLU A 118 -19.95 0.08 -6.10
N GLY A 119 -20.74 -0.56 -6.97
CA GLY A 119 -20.30 -1.09 -8.27
C GLY A 119 -19.89 -2.56 -8.23
N ASP A 120 -19.21 -3.02 -9.28
CA ASP A 120 -18.61 -4.36 -9.31
C ASP A 120 -17.47 -4.41 -8.29
N LEU A 121 -17.40 -5.46 -7.48
CA LEU A 121 -16.46 -5.55 -6.36
C LEU A 121 -15.50 -6.71 -6.57
N LEU A 122 -14.23 -6.53 -6.18
CA LEU A 122 -13.24 -7.58 -6.12
C LEU A 122 -13.66 -8.66 -5.11
N ASN A 123 -14.34 -8.25 -4.01
CA ASN A 123 -14.90 -9.14 -2.99
C ASN A 123 -13.92 -10.25 -2.54
N PRO A 124 -12.72 -9.87 -2.06
CA PRO A 124 -11.77 -10.86 -1.58
C PRO A 124 -12.34 -11.70 -0.41
N PRO A 125 -11.88 -12.95 -0.24
CA PRO A 125 -12.23 -13.76 0.93
C PRO A 125 -11.93 -13.03 2.23
N VAL A 126 -12.80 -13.20 3.24
CA VAL A 126 -12.69 -12.47 4.51
C VAL A 126 -11.37 -12.73 5.22
N GLU A 127 -10.83 -13.93 5.05
CA GLU A 127 -9.55 -14.38 5.61
C GLU A 127 -8.35 -13.64 5.01
N ALA A 128 -8.46 -13.17 3.76
CA ALA A 128 -7.42 -12.40 3.09
C ALA A 128 -7.49 -10.90 3.44
N VAL A 129 -8.64 -10.41 3.90
CA VAL A 129 -8.83 -9.00 4.24
C VAL A 129 -8.26 -8.70 5.62
N SER A 130 -7.21 -7.90 5.64
CA SER A 130 -6.55 -7.46 6.88
C SER A 130 -6.83 -5.98 7.17
N ASN A 131 -7.13 -5.69 8.44
CA ASN A 131 -7.19 -4.31 8.94
C ASN A 131 -5.74 -3.78 9.06
N PRO A 132 -5.38 -2.63 8.44
CA PRO A 132 -4.04 -2.06 8.59
C PRO A 132 -3.70 -1.72 10.04
N PHE A 133 -4.71 -1.42 10.87
CA PHE A 133 -4.58 -1.09 12.29
C PHE A 133 -5.57 -1.93 13.13
N PRO A 134 -5.31 -3.25 13.32
CA PRO A 134 -6.23 -4.12 14.06
C PRO A 134 -6.37 -3.68 15.54
N SER A 135 -5.33 -3.02 16.06
CA SER A 135 -5.39 -2.31 17.34
C SER A 135 -4.58 -1.03 17.27
N VAL A 136 -5.06 0.02 17.95
CA VAL A 136 -4.31 1.29 18.09
C VAL A 136 -3.54 1.26 19.41
N ARG A 137 -2.25 0.95 19.35
CA ARG A 137 -1.32 0.95 20.48
C ARG A 137 -0.83 2.36 20.76
N TRP A 138 -0.96 2.79 22.01
CA TRP A 138 -0.71 4.18 22.41
C TRP A 138 0.71 4.70 22.17
N ARG A 139 1.71 3.81 22.18
CA ARG A 139 3.12 4.17 22.04
C ARG A 139 3.68 3.91 20.63
N SER A 140 3.17 2.89 19.94
CA SER A 140 3.82 2.37 18.73
C SER A 140 3.01 2.49 17.45
N THR A 141 1.70 2.75 17.49
CA THR A 141 0.94 2.87 16.24
C THR A 141 1.48 4.06 15.42
N PRO A 142 1.78 3.85 14.12
CA PRO A 142 2.20 4.89 13.21
C PRO A 142 1.21 6.06 13.12
N THR A 143 1.75 7.24 12.83
CA THR A 143 0.99 8.51 12.79
C THR A 143 1.49 9.42 11.65
N SER A 144 2.08 8.82 10.62
CA SER A 144 2.51 9.50 9.40
C SER A 144 1.30 9.88 8.53
N GLN A 145 1.56 10.62 7.45
CA GLN A 145 0.57 10.80 6.36
C GLN A 145 0.16 9.44 5.78
N ASP A 146 1.10 8.55 5.50
CA ASP A 146 0.84 7.18 5.05
C ASP A 146 -0.08 6.38 5.99
N ALA A 147 0.09 6.54 7.30
CA ALA A 147 -0.75 5.87 8.27
C ALA A 147 -2.21 6.34 8.18
N ILE A 148 -2.45 7.65 8.02
CA ILE A 148 -3.81 8.14 7.85
C ILE A 148 -4.37 7.79 6.47
N THR A 149 -3.54 7.73 5.42
CA THR A 149 -3.95 7.26 4.07
C THR A 149 -4.42 5.81 4.11
N SER A 150 -3.64 4.91 4.73
CA SER A 150 -4.05 3.50 4.93
C SER A 150 -5.36 3.41 5.71
N LEU A 151 -5.51 4.20 6.78
CA LEU A 151 -6.74 4.19 7.58
C LEU A 151 -7.94 4.72 6.78
N ALA A 152 -7.76 5.79 5.99
CA ALA A 152 -8.83 6.37 5.19
C ALA A 152 -9.32 5.39 4.12
N LEU A 153 -8.41 4.71 3.42
CA LEU A 153 -8.74 3.66 2.45
C LEU A 153 -9.51 2.53 3.12
N TYR A 154 -9.02 2.01 4.25
CA TYR A 154 -9.69 0.95 5.00
C TYR A 154 -11.11 1.32 5.41
N LEU A 155 -11.30 2.53 5.97
CA LEU A 155 -12.60 3.04 6.40
C LEU A 155 -13.55 3.30 5.22
N ALA A 156 -13.01 3.68 4.05
CA ALA A 156 -13.77 3.79 2.82
C ALA A 156 -14.18 2.42 2.23
N GLY A 157 -13.72 1.31 2.82
CA GLY A 157 -13.96 -0.02 2.32
C GLY A 157 -13.00 -0.45 1.20
N LEU A 158 -11.97 0.36 0.91
CA LEU A 158 -11.09 0.21 -0.24
C LEU A 158 -9.87 -0.65 0.08
N HIS A 159 -9.60 -1.61 -0.80
CA HIS A 159 -8.45 -2.50 -0.77
C HIS A 159 -7.24 -1.86 -1.46
N ARG A 160 -6.04 -2.17 -0.96
CA ARG A 160 -4.80 -1.82 -1.65
C ARG A 160 -4.23 -3.08 -2.26
N LEU A 161 -3.77 -2.96 -3.50
CA LEU A 161 -3.20 -4.06 -4.26
C LEU A 161 -1.73 -3.82 -4.55
N THR A 162 -0.97 -4.91 -4.59
CA THR A 162 0.41 -4.92 -5.08
C THR A 162 0.61 -6.10 -6.02
N THR A 163 1.49 -5.98 -7.00
CA THR A 163 2.02 -7.19 -7.66
C THR A 163 2.81 -8.04 -6.67
N ARG A 164 2.78 -9.36 -6.82
CA ARG A 164 3.67 -10.28 -6.08
C ARG A 164 5.12 -9.93 -6.39
N VAL A 165 5.44 -9.86 -7.68
CA VAL A 165 6.78 -9.53 -8.18
C VAL A 165 6.95 -8.03 -8.29
N SER A 166 8.10 -7.53 -7.85
CA SER A 166 8.39 -6.10 -7.88
C SER A 166 8.86 -5.64 -9.25
N HIS A 167 8.32 -4.52 -9.74
CA HIS A 167 8.83 -3.76 -10.89
C HIS A 167 9.62 -2.50 -10.44
N ALA A 168 9.92 -2.41 -9.15
CA ALA A 168 10.71 -1.34 -8.56
C ALA A 168 11.59 -1.91 -7.45
N HIS A 169 12.78 -1.35 -7.27
CA HIS A 169 13.68 -1.71 -6.19
C HIS A 169 13.78 -0.55 -5.20
N TYR A 170 13.52 -0.84 -3.93
CA TYR A 170 13.74 0.13 -2.86
C TYR A 170 15.18 0.02 -2.41
N TYR A 171 15.95 1.11 -2.41
CA TYR A 171 17.34 1.13 -1.98
C TYR A 171 17.60 2.10 -0.81
N GLY A 172 16.55 2.62 -0.17
CA GLY A 172 16.60 3.53 0.97
C GLY A 172 17.06 2.88 2.28
N VAL A 173 18.30 2.38 2.33
CA VAL A 173 18.87 1.72 3.52
C VAL A 173 19.06 2.69 4.69
N GLU A 174 19.38 3.95 4.40
CA GLU A 174 19.57 5.00 5.39
C GLU A 174 18.74 6.24 5.02
N GLY A 175 18.04 6.82 5.99
CA GLY A 175 17.26 8.03 5.76
C GLY A 175 16.60 8.58 7.02
N VAL A 176 15.76 9.61 6.86
CA VAL A 176 15.04 10.26 7.98
C VAL A 176 14.13 9.26 8.72
N HIS A 177 13.66 8.23 8.02
CA HIS A 177 12.71 7.25 8.53
C HIS A 177 13.20 5.80 8.41
N CYS A 178 14.44 5.58 7.97
CA CYS A 178 15.01 4.25 7.77
C CYS A 178 16.41 4.15 8.38
N THR A 179 16.68 3.03 9.04
CA THR A 179 18.02 2.64 9.50
C THR A 179 18.32 1.26 8.93
N PRO A 180 19.60 0.84 8.82
CA PRO A 180 19.95 -0.49 8.32
C PRO A 180 19.24 -1.63 9.07
N GLU A 181 19.08 -1.50 10.39
CA GLU A 181 18.36 -2.50 11.20
C GLU A 181 16.87 -2.53 10.87
N LEU A 182 16.25 -1.36 10.66
CA LEU A 182 14.84 -1.29 10.27
C LEU A 182 14.65 -1.85 8.85
N TYR A 183 15.56 -1.54 7.94
CA TYR A 183 15.56 -2.03 6.56
C TYR A 183 15.60 -3.56 6.52
N ASP A 184 16.45 -4.17 7.36
CA ASP A 184 16.55 -5.62 7.51
C ASP A 184 15.29 -6.24 8.15
N VAL A 185 14.78 -5.64 9.23
CA VAL A 185 13.54 -6.10 9.90
C VAL A 185 12.32 -6.03 8.97
N MET A 186 12.28 -5.06 8.06
CA MET A 186 11.23 -4.95 7.04
C MET A 186 11.41 -5.94 5.88
N GLY A 187 12.56 -6.62 5.83
CA GLY A 187 12.91 -7.61 4.82
C GLY A 187 13.33 -7.00 3.49
N PHE A 188 13.58 -5.69 3.41
CA PHE A 188 13.90 -5.01 2.16
C PHE A 188 15.21 -5.52 1.53
N ASN A 189 16.15 -6.00 2.35
CA ASN A 189 17.37 -6.70 1.90
C ASN A 189 17.09 -7.97 1.09
N ASN A 190 15.91 -8.58 1.26
CA ASN A 190 15.56 -9.84 0.60
C ASN A 190 14.76 -9.63 -0.70
N GLN A 191 14.48 -8.39 -1.08
CA GLN A 191 13.74 -8.12 -2.32
C GLN A 191 14.53 -8.61 -3.54
N GLY A 192 13.89 -9.42 -4.39
CA GLY A 192 14.43 -9.74 -5.70
C GLY A 192 14.58 -8.48 -6.54
N TRP A 193 15.81 -8.18 -6.96
CA TRP A 193 16.13 -6.99 -7.75
C TRP A 193 16.42 -7.40 -9.19
N TRP A 194 15.42 -7.21 -10.06
CA TRP A 194 15.48 -7.64 -11.46
C TRP A 194 14.93 -6.55 -12.38
N GLN A 195 15.54 -6.43 -13.55
CA GLN A 195 15.11 -5.51 -14.61
C GLN A 195 14.26 -6.26 -15.64
N TRP A 196 12.96 -5.99 -15.66
CA TRP A 196 12.01 -6.68 -16.53
C TRP A 196 11.92 -6.01 -17.91
N SER A 197 11.93 -6.82 -18.97
CA SER A 197 11.59 -6.41 -20.33
C SER A 197 10.08 -6.48 -20.61
N ASP A 198 9.37 -7.34 -19.88
CA ASP A 198 7.95 -7.63 -20.10
C ASP A 198 7.10 -7.02 -18.99
N ALA A 199 5.98 -6.40 -19.36
CA ALA A 199 4.95 -5.96 -18.44
C ALA A 199 3.77 -6.95 -18.49
N PRO A 200 3.11 -7.24 -17.35
CA PRO A 200 1.92 -8.09 -17.34
C PRO A 200 0.79 -7.47 -18.17
N SER A 201 0.18 -8.28 -19.03
CA SER A 201 -1.00 -7.93 -19.82
C SER A 201 -2.33 -8.35 -19.18
N SER A 202 -2.25 -9.16 -18.11
CA SER A 202 -3.39 -9.63 -17.33
C SER A 202 -3.00 -9.82 -15.88
N PHE A 203 -4.00 -9.78 -15.00
CA PHE A 203 -3.80 -9.84 -13.56
C PHE A 203 -4.66 -10.93 -12.93
N THR A 204 -4.09 -11.61 -11.93
CA THR A 204 -4.77 -12.66 -11.16
C THR A 204 -4.52 -12.48 -9.69
N MET A 205 -5.57 -12.60 -8.88
CA MET A 205 -5.45 -12.49 -7.43
C MET A 205 -4.82 -13.74 -6.84
N ARG A 206 -3.84 -13.52 -5.96
CA ARG A 206 -3.25 -14.51 -5.08
C ARG A 206 -3.64 -14.13 -3.65
N TYR A 207 -4.43 -14.98 -3.01
CA TYR A 207 -4.85 -14.79 -1.61
C TYR A 207 -4.11 -15.69 -0.63
N GLN A 208 -3.51 -16.77 -1.13
CA GLN A 208 -2.79 -17.76 -0.34
C GLN A 208 -1.38 -17.94 -0.90
N ASP A 209 -0.46 -18.28 -0.02
CA ASP A 209 0.88 -18.69 -0.42
C ASP A 209 0.88 -20.09 -1.06
N ASP A 210 2.05 -20.55 -1.50
CA ASP A 210 2.21 -21.82 -2.20
C ASP A 210 1.99 -23.03 -1.26
N GLU A 211 1.91 -22.79 0.05
CA GLU A 211 1.57 -23.77 1.09
C GLU A 211 0.09 -23.68 1.53
N GLY A 212 -0.71 -22.83 0.87
CA GLY A 212 -2.14 -22.64 1.15
C GLY A 212 -2.45 -21.76 2.37
N ARG A 213 -1.47 -21.06 2.92
CA ARG A 213 -1.68 -20.13 4.05
C ARG A 213 -2.18 -18.79 3.54
N TRP A 214 -3.17 -18.22 4.20
CA TRP A 214 -3.68 -16.89 3.86
C TRP A 214 -2.61 -15.82 3.96
N LEU A 215 -2.45 -15.06 2.89
CA LEU A 215 -1.62 -13.87 2.88
C LEU A 215 -2.28 -12.82 3.77
N SER A 216 -1.49 -12.20 4.64
CA SER A 216 -1.96 -11.12 5.49
C SER A 216 -0.93 -10.01 5.52
N SER A 217 -1.42 -8.77 5.59
CA SER A 217 -0.58 -7.60 5.62
C SER A 217 -1.09 -6.64 6.69
N VAL A 218 -0.21 -6.23 7.60
CA VAL A 218 -0.51 -5.19 8.59
C VAL A 218 0.39 -4.02 8.31
N TYR A 219 -0.11 -2.81 8.54
CA TYR A 219 0.72 -1.62 8.44
C TYR A 219 1.72 -1.65 9.61
N ARG A 220 3.03 -1.63 9.29
CA ARG A 220 4.12 -1.66 10.26
C ARG A 220 4.76 -0.28 10.38
#